data_AF-A0A8J9WLY7-F1
#
_entry.id   AF-A0A8J9WLY7-F1
#
_cell.length_a   1.000
_cell.length_b   1.000
_cell.length_c   1.000
_cell.angle_alpha   90.00
_cell.angle_beta   90.00
_cell.angle_gamma   90.00
#
_symmetry.space_group_name_H-M   'P 1'
#
loop_
_entity.id
_entity.type
_entity.pdbx_description
1 polymer ?
#
loop_
_entity_poly.entity_id
_entity_poly.type
_entity_poly.pdbx_seq_one_letter_code
_entity_poly.pdbx_strand_id
1 'polypeptide(L)' 'MLTGELPWGHLSTPMQVIYVVGVLKKRLRIPDGCPEALRQLICECWQDDADLRPPFSDIVPRLEVSLPSV' A
#
# COMPACT_ATOMS: atom_id res chain seq x y z
N MET A 1 -0.34 -0.03 -11.88
CA MET A 1 -0.24 0.53 -10.52
C MET A 1 -1.46 1.42 -10.27
N LEU A 2 -1.99 1.46 -9.05
CA LEU A 2 -3.31 2.06 -8.74
C LEU A 2 -3.42 3.55 -9.09
N THR A 3 -2.44 4.37 -8.72
CA THR A 3 -2.46 5.83 -8.98
C THR A 3 -1.66 6.24 -10.22
N GLY A 4 -0.69 5.41 -10.65
CA GLY A 4 0.25 5.77 -11.72
C GLY A 4 1.25 6.88 -11.34
N GLU A 5 1.19 7.39 -10.12
CA GLU A 5 2.03 8.48 -9.63
C GLU A 5 3.27 7.94 -8.90
N LEU A 6 4.34 8.76 -8.87
CA LEU A 6 5.54 8.46 -8.11
C LEU A 6 5.26 8.58 -6.59
N PRO A 7 5.46 7.51 -5.80
CA PRO A 7 5.33 7.57 -4.35
C PRO A 7 6.22 8.66 -3.75
N TRP A 8 5.63 9.55 -2.96
CA TRP A 8 6.36 10.66 -2.30
C TRP A 8 7.16 11.56 -3.26
N GLY A 9 6.72 11.70 -4.52
CA GLY A 9 7.48 12.44 -5.55
C GLY A 9 7.72 13.94 -5.28
N HIS A 10 7.08 14.52 -4.26
CA HIS A 10 7.34 15.89 -3.80
C HIS A 10 8.54 16.00 -2.86
N LEU A 11 9.07 14.87 -2.35
CA LEU A 11 10.25 14.85 -1.48
C LEU A 11 11.53 14.80 -2.33
N SER A 12 12.50 15.64 -1.98
CA SER A 12 13.69 15.84 -2.82
C SER A 12 14.84 14.89 -2.51
N THR A 13 14.82 14.22 -1.36
CA THR A 13 15.92 13.34 -0.93
C THR A 13 15.42 12.02 -0.33
N PRO A 14 16.18 10.91 -0.47
CA PRO A 14 15.84 9.63 0.16
C PRO A 14 15.70 9.73 1.69
N MET A 15 16.47 10.61 2.33
CA MET A 15 16.40 10.81 3.78
C MET A 15 15.03 11.34 4.23
N GLN A 16 14.39 12.22 3.46
CA GLN A 16 13.04 12.69 3.75
C GLN A 16 12.03 11.54 3.67
N VAL A 17 12.17 10.63 2.70
CA VAL A 17 11.32 9.44 2.58
C VAL A 17 11.51 8.50 3.78
N ILE A 18 12.75 8.24 4.19
CA ILE A 18 13.08 7.43 5.38
C ILE A 18 12.42 8.03 6.62
N TYR A 19 12.52 9.35 6.81
CA TYR A 19 11.90 10.02 7.95
C TYR A 19 10.37 9.89 7.93
N VAL A 20 9.73 10.18 6.80
CA VAL A 20 8.27 10.16 6.68
C VAL A 20 7.68 8.75 6.85
N VAL A 21 8.31 7.74 6.27
CA VAL A 21 7.79 6.35 6.30
C VAL A 21 8.28 5.60 7.52
N GLY A 22 9.58 5.68 7.83
CA GLY A 22 10.23 4.90 8.88
C GLY A 22 10.00 5.46 10.27
N VAL A 23 10.07 6.80 10.41
CA VAL A 23 9.95 7.50 11.70
C VAL A 23 8.53 7.96 11.96
N LEU A 24 7.94 8.74 11.03
CA LEU A 24 6.56 9.25 11.19
C LEU A 24 5.47 8.22 10.88
N LYS A 25 5.85 7.03 10.41
CA LYS A 25 4.93 5.93 10.06
C LYS A 25 3.83 6.32 9.06
N LYS A 26 4.03 7.35 8.24
CA LYS A 26 3.03 7.76 7.26
C LYS A 26 2.93 6.74 6.12
N ARG A 27 1.73 6.64 5.56
CA ARG A 27 1.41 5.90 4.33
C ARG A 27 0.73 6.84 3.34
N LEU A 28 0.73 6.48 2.06
CA LEU A 28 0.05 7.27 1.04
C LEU A 28 -1.47 7.15 1.21
N ARG A 29 -2.20 8.20 0.83
CA ARG A 29 -3.66 8.15 0.78
C ARG A 29 -4.08 7.18 -0.32
N ILE A 30 -5.00 6.28 -0.01
CA ILE A 30 -5.64 5.41 -1.00
C ILE A 30 -6.76 6.23 -1.68
N PRO A 31 -6.81 6.28 -3.03
CA PRO A 31 -7.83 7.04 -3.75
C PRO A 31 -9.23 6.44 -3.53
N ASP A 32 -10.24 7.31 -3.54
CA ASP A 32 -11.64 6.92 -3.23
C ASP A 32 -12.23 5.95 -4.29
N GLY A 33 -11.68 5.92 -5.50
CA GLY A 33 -12.04 4.98 -6.56
C GLY A 33 -11.42 3.58 -6.44
N CYS A 34 -10.65 3.31 -5.37
CA CYS A 34 -10.07 1.99 -5.14
C CYS A 34 -11.15 0.97 -4.72
N PRO A 35 -11.22 -0.21 -5.35
CA PRO A 35 -12.12 -1.29 -4.91
C PRO A 35 -11.94 -1.59 -3.43
N GLU A 36 -13.04 -1.78 -2.70
CA GLU A 36 -13.06 -2.00 -1.25
C GLU A 36 -12.10 -3.10 -0.81
N ALA A 37 -12.16 -4.26 -1.47
CA ALA A 37 -11.32 -5.41 -1.16
C ALA A 37 -9.82 -5.10 -1.35
N LEU A 38 -9.46 -4.34 -2.39
CA LEU A 38 -8.10 -3.91 -2.62
C LEU A 38 -7.65 -2.86 -1.60
N ARG A 39 -8.53 -1.92 -1.23
CA ARG A 39 -8.24 -0.92 -0.18
C ARG A 39 -7.94 -1.61 1.14
N GLN A 40 -8.77 -2.57 1.54
CA GLN A 40 -8.58 -3.33 2.75
C GLN A 40 -7.24 -4.09 2.73
N LEU A 41 -6.94 -4.78 1.62
CA LEU A 41 -5.69 -5.51 1.46
C LEU A 41 -4.46 -4.58 1.53
N ILE A 42 -4.51 -3.39 0.91
CA ILE A 42 -3.43 -2.39 1.00
C ILE A 42 -3.22 -1.97 2.46
N CYS A 43 -4.29 -1.71 3.22
CA CYS A 43 -4.20 -1.34 4.62
C CYS A 43 -3.57 -2.43 5.49
N GLU A 44 -3.93 -3.70 5.26
CA GLU A 44 -3.36 -4.86 5.96
C GLU A 44 -1.86 -5.05 5.62
N CYS A 45 -1.48 -4.90 4.36
CA CYS A 45 -0.08 -4.93 3.94
C CYS A 45 0.75 -3.77 4.54
N TRP A 46 0.13 -2.65 4.88
CA TRP A 46 0.78 -1.46 5.42
C TRP A 46 0.87 -1.40 6.95
N GLN A 47 0.42 -2.43 7.66
CA GLN A 47 0.53 -2.52 9.12
C GLN A 47 1.96 -2.21 9.60
N ASP A 48 2.05 -1.39 10.64
CA ASP A 48 3.34 -1.03 11.24
C ASP A 48 3.99 -2.25 11.89
N ASP A 49 3.18 -3.06 12.58
CA ASP A 49 3.57 -4.38 13.05
C ASP A 49 3.73 -5.33 11.85
N ALA A 50 4.91 -5.94 11.74
CA ALA A 50 5.22 -6.85 10.66
C ALA A 50 4.45 -8.17 10.77
N ASP A 51 4.12 -8.61 11.99
CA ASP A 51 3.44 -9.88 12.24
C ASP A 51 1.95 -9.81 11.87
N LEU A 52 1.39 -8.60 11.78
CA LEU A 52 0.02 -8.36 11.34
C LEU A 52 -0.14 -8.30 9.81
N ARG A 53 0.96 -8.36 9.05
CA ARG A 53 0.90 -8.31 7.59
C ARG A 53 0.53 -9.69 7.05
N PRO A 54 -0.42 -9.77 6.09
CA PRO A 54 -0.83 -11.05 5.54
C PRO A 54 0.33 -11.69 4.75
N PRO A 55 0.49 -13.02 4.82
CA PRO A 55 1.44 -13.73 3.97
C PRO A 55 0.99 -13.72 2.51
N PHE A 56 1.93 -13.91 1.58
CA PHE A 56 1.60 -13.97 0.15
C PHE A 56 0.58 -15.06 -0.22
N SER A 57 0.54 -16.16 0.56
CA SER A 57 -0.46 -17.22 0.40
C SER A 57 -1.91 -16.74 0.62
N ASP A 58 -2.11 -15.65 1.37
CA ASP A 58 -3.42 -14.98 1.53
C ASP A 58 -3.60 -13.83 0.52
N ILE A 59 -2.53 -13.08 0.24
CA ILE A 59 -2.57 -11.93 -0.67
C ILE A 59 -2.97 -12.32 -2.10
N VAL A 60 -2.35 -13.36 -2.67
CA VAL A 60 -2.51 -13.71 -4.10
C VAL A 60 -3.95 -14.10 -4.45
N PRO A 61 -4.62 -15.02 -3.73
CA PRO A 61 -6.02 -15.35 -4.02
C PRO A 61 -6.97 -14.15 -3.90
N ARG A 62 -6.72 -13.26 -2.93
CA ARG A 62 -7.54 -12.04 -2.74
C ARG A 62 -7.37 -11.05 -3.89
N LEU A 63 -6.17 -10.96 -4.46
CA LEU A 63 -5.91 -10.12 -5.64
C LEU A 63 -6.63 -10.65 -6.88
N GLU A 64 -6.60 -11.97 -7.12
CA GLU A 64 -7.29 -12.61 -8.25
C GLU A 64 -8.80 -12.37 -8.24
N VAL A 65 -9.41 -12.35 -7.05
CA VAL A 65 -10.83 -12.04 -6.89
C VAL A 65 -11.12 -10.54 -7.06
N SER A 66 -10.21 -9.68 -6.61
CA SER A 66 -10.43 -8.21 -6.59
C SER A 66 -10.12 -7.52 -7.91
N LEU A 67 -9.31 -8.15 -8.76
CA LEU A 67 -8.90 -7.66 -10.07
C LEU A 67 -9.31 -8.70 -11.11
N PRO A 68 -10.56 -8.69 -11.60
CA PRO A 68 -10.95 -9.58 -12.68
C PRO A 68 -10.02 -9.34 -13.86
N SER A 69 -9.44 -10.44 -14.34
CA SER A 69 -8.42 -10.49 -15.39
C SER A 69 -8.74 -9.52 -16.53
N VAL A 70 -7.82 -8.59 -16.78
CA VAL A 70 -7.69 -7.86 -18.04
C VAL A 70 -7.43 -8.82 -19.19
#